data_AF-A0A4R9FYW6-F1
#
_entry.id   AF-A0A4R9FYW6-F1
#
_cell.length_a   1.000
_cell.length_b   1.000
_cell.length_c   1.000
_cell.angle_alpha   90.00
_cell.angle_beta   90.00
_cell.angle_gamma   90.00
#
_symmetry.space_group_name_H-M   'P 1'
#
loop_
_entity.id
_entity.type
_entity.pdbx_description
1 polymer ?
#
loop_
_entity_poly.entity_id
_entity_poly.type
_entity_poly.pdbx_seq_one_letter_code
_entity_poly.pdbx_strand_id
1 'polypeptide(L)'
;MSSHNSNYSKILILASGICFVFLLDFFFFKFGFWLLPNESAWASDYFYNFLHEYKSIEDKKKEKFRILLLGSSVAHYSLSKKELASEIFRLSGKETDVEMLSYAGMAPLDSYLLRKKIADLNPDLIVYPVNFVDWRLYRAYVLDPKSGKNETISEDKLVRDAFDWRDAPQSRFLFPWETVSEFWNILGIEKDSEFLAASLFGAYRYKGIYWKTLGSLWEHRFGRNSSYREYSGVQIPERVTSRGWTTKSFSFFPKKYMAHKGFYVQIVEEILKGGKIKLEFRNSSGVFQSLEFSSPGWKKILLDPRFLEGEGSFDSSLGLVKVELSNTWTPYEAGPEHKDWIRDKLGVRLQQTFGEEVPRQRMQFDREERIEDLRYLGMSGPEYEEYFNFRIFADPKLRPGTQYLRVLGEAKKRISTESFRPVLHFHYMKELLQYLRERKVPVLLINNPENPISLSWYENSNWYKDHLDYLRTISGGDNFFLDWKDELRSTDFWDYHHFTYQAMTKMNSKYAQAVLKFVE
;
A
#
# COMPACT_ATOMS: atom_id res chain seq x y z
N MET A 1 -43.75 34.12 -43.43
CA MET A 1 -43.59 33.65 -42.03
C MET A 1 -42.70 32.42 -42.01
N SER A 2 -41.68 32.44 -41.16
CA SER A 2 -40.87 31.31 -40.67
C SER A 2 -39.96 30.53 -41.66
N SER A 3 -38.75 31.06 -41.89
CA SER A 3 -37.58 30.25 -42.31
C SER A 3 -36.46 30.28 -41.27
N HIS A 4 -36.76 30.64 -40.01
CA HIS A 4 -35.74 30.94 -39.00
C HIS A 4 -35.44 29.82 -37.98
N ASN A 5 -35.88 28.57 -38.15
CA ASN A 5 -35.79 27.57 -37.06
C ASN A 5 -34.98 26.28 -37.33
N SER A 6 -34.38 26.09 -38.51
CA SER A 6 -33.59 24.87 -38.78
C SER A 6 -32.25 24.83 -38.02
N ASN A 7 -31.54 25.96 -37.95
CA ASN A 7 -30.23 26.02 -37.29
C ASN A 7 -30.34 25.98 -35.76
N TYR A 8 -31.38 26.58 -35.19
CA TYR A 8 -31.65 26.48 -33.75
C TYR A 8 -31.96 25.04 -33.32
N SER A 9 -32.72 24.29 -34.14
CA SER A 9 -32.99 22.88 -33.86
C SER A 9 -31.71 22.02 -33.90
N LYS A 10 -30.80 22.26 -34.85
CA LYS A 10 -29.51 21.55 -34.93
C LYS A 10 -28.57 21.88 -33.76
N ILE A 11 -28.48 23.16 -33.38
CA ILE A 11 -27.68 23.59 -32.22
C ILE A 11 -28.26 23.00 -30.93
N LEU A 12 -29.59 23.00 -30.79
CA LEU A 12 -30.26 22.41 -29.63
C LEU A 12 -30.00 20.91 -29.55
N ILE A 13 -30.11 20.16 -30.65
CA ILE A 13 -29.81 18.72 -30.69
C ILE A 13 -28.35 18.46 -30.32
N LEU A 14 -27.40 19.23 -30.84
CA LEU A 14 -25.99 19.09 -30.51
C LEU A 14 -25.74 19.38 -29.02
N ALA A 15 -26.29 20.47 -28.50
CA ALA A 15 -26.19 20.83 -27.09
C ALA A 15 -26.83 19.77 -26.18
N SER A 16 -28.01 19.26 -26.54
CA SER A 16 -28.67 18.15 -25.83
C SER A 16 -27.83 16.88 -25.86
N GLY A 17 -27.22 16.54 -26.99
CA GLY A 17 -26.31 15.39 -27.10
C GLY A 17 -25.09 15.53 -26.20
N ILE A 18 -24.45 16.70 -26.19
CA ILE A 18 -23.32 17.00 -25.31
C ILE A 18 -23.75 16.89 -23.84
N CYS A 19 -24.85 17.56 -23.45
CA CYS A 19 -25.39 17.49 -22.10
C CYS A 19 -25.70 16.05 -21.69
N PHE A 20 -26.27 15.24 -22.58
CA PHE A 20 -26.56 13.83 -22.32
C PHE A 20 -25.29 13.03 -22.04
N VAL A 21 -24.22 13.22 -22.81
CA VAL A 21 -22.92 12.58 -22.55
C VAL A 21 -22.35 12.99 -21.20
N PHE A 22 -22.41 14.27 -20.83
CA PHE A 22 -21.99 14.74 -19.51
C PHE A 22 -22.81 14.13 -18.38
N LEU A 23 -24.13 13.98 -18.56
CA LEU A 23 -25.00 13.35 -17.58
C LEU A 23 -24.70 11.86 -17.42
N LEU A 24 -24.46 11.14 -18.52
CA LEU A 24 -24.06 9.73 -18.47
C LEU A 24 -22.70 9.56 -17.78
N ASP A 25 -21.71 10.39 -18.13
CA ASP A 25 -20.39 10.39 -17.50
C ASP A 25 -20.51 10.61 -15.99
N PHE A 26 -21.28 11.62 -15.58
CA PHE A 26 -21.55 11.90 -14.18
C PHE A 26 -22.23 10.72 -13.48
N PHE A 27 -23.29 10.17 -14.07
CA PHE A 27 -24.05 9.08 -13.45
C PHE A 27 -23.22 7.80 -13.29
N PHE A 28 -22.47 7.38 -14.30
CA PHE A 28 -21.69 6.14 -14.21
C PHE A 28 -20.41 6.30 -13.37
N PHE A 29 -19.64 7.37 -13.62
CA PHE A 29 -18.29 7.47 -13.07
C PHE A 29 -18.16 8.41 -11.86
N LYS A 30 -19.11 9.31 -11.62
CA LYS A 30 -19.11 10.17 -10.42
C LYS A 30 -20.14 9.75 -9.39
N PHE A 31 -21.22 9.09 -9.78
CA PHE A 31 -22.19 8.50 -8.85
C PHE A 31 -22.01 6.99 -8.71
N GLY A 32 -22.12 6.23 -9.81
CA GLY A 32 -22.05 4.77 -9.84
C GLY A 32 -20.73 4.19 -9.30
N PHE A 33 -19.62 4.90 -9.49
CA PHE A 33 -18.32 4.55 -8.91
C PHE A 33 -18.36 4.32 -7.39
N TRP A 34 -19.10 5.16 -6.66
CA TRP A 34 -19.18 5.07 -5.20
C TRP A 34 -20.19 4.03 -4.69
N LEU A 35 -20.97 3.42 -5.58
CA LEU A 35 -21.84 2.30 -5.25
C LEU A 35 -21.08 0.96 -5.24
N LEU A 36 -19.89 0.91 -5.84
CA LEU A 36 -19.04 -0.27 -5.83
C LEU A 36 -18.44 -0.47 -4.42
N PRO A 37 -18.51 -1.68 -3.85
CA PRO A 37 -17.89 -1.95 -2.56
C PRO A 37 -16.36 -2.05 -2.70
N ASN A 38 -15.64 -1.58 -1.68
CA ASN A 38 -14.20 -1.77 -1.61
C ASN A 38 -13.86 -3.11 -0.94
N GLU A 39 -13.65 -4.12 -1.77
CA GLU A 39 -13.19 -5.48 -1.42
C GLU A 39 -11.70 -5.69 -1.73
N SER A 40 -10.99 -4.61 -2.05
CA SER A 40 -9.59 -4.65 -2.42
C SER A 40 -8.71 -4.59 -1.18
N ALA A 41 -7.69 -5.45 -1.13
CA ALA A 41 -6.57 -5.26 -0.22
C ALA A 41 -5.75 -4.02 -0.65
N TRP A 42 -4.89 -3.54 0.24
CA TRP A 42 -4.09 -2.33 0.05
C TRP A 42 -3.38 -2.26 -1.30
N ALA A 43 -2.64 -3.31 -1.67
CA ALA A 43 -1.81 -3.33 -2.88
C ALA A 43 -2.58 -3.64 -4.16
N SER A 44 -3.89 -3.91 -4.04
CA SER A 44 -4.71 -4.29 -5.18
C SER A 44 -5.12 -3.07 -6.01
N ASP A 45 -5.57 -1.97 -5.41
CA ASP A 45 -5.87 -0.71 -6.10
C ASP A 45 -5.67 0.53 -5.21
N TYR A 46 -4.44 1.06 -5.19
CA TYR A 46 -4.05 2.15 -4.30
C TYR A 46 -4.96 3.39 -4.39
N PHE A 47 -5.39 3.77 -5.59
CA PHE A 47 -6.15 4.99 -5.79
C PHE A 47 -7.62 4.80 -5.45
N TYR A 48 -8.20 3.63 -5.78
CA TYR A 48 -9.53 3.28 -5.33
C TYR A 48 -9.61 3.22 -3.80
N ASN A 49 -8.62 2.58 -3.17
CA ASN A 49 -8.48 2.48 -1.72
C ASN A 49 -8.39 3.86 -1.07
N PHE A 50 -7.54 4.74 -1.61
CA PHE A 50 -7.40 6.12 -1.13
C PHE A 50 -8.72 6.90 -1.23
N LEU A 51 -9.40 6.84 -2.37
CA LEU A 51 -10.64 7.57 -2.60
C LEU A 51 -11.76 7.12 -1.66
N HIS A 52 -11.90 5.81 -1.46
CA HIS A 52 -12.89 5.26 -0.53
C HIS A 52 -12.57 5.59 0.93
N GLU A 53 -11.31 5.59 1.32
CA GLU A 53 -10.92 5.98 2.69
C GLU A 53 -11.12 7.46 2.94
N TYR A 54 -10.72 8.33 2.01
CA TYR A 54 -11.00 9.77 2.08
C TYR A 54 -12.49 10.00 2.33
N LYS A 55 -13.35 9.38 1.51
CA LYS A 55 -14.81 9.50 1.66
C LYS A 55 -15.30 8.91 2.98
N SER A 56 -14.76 7.78 3.41
CA SER A 56 -15.11 7.17 4.69
C SER A 56 -14.78 8.06 5.89
N ILE A 57 -13.66 8.80 5.85
CA ILE A 57 -13.25 9.73 6.90
C ILE A 57 -14.09 11.02 6.85
N GLU A 58 -14.37 11.52 5.64
CA GLU A 58 -15.23 12.69 5.38
C GLU A 58 -16.66 12.47 5.91
N ASP A 59 -17.24 11.30 5.63
CA ASP A 59 -18.58 10.91 6.09
C ASP A 59 -18.62 10.60 7.61
N LYS A 60 -17.46 10.31 8.23
CA LYS A 60 -17.38 10.00 9.66
C LYS A 60 -17.46 11.28 10.49
N LYS A 61 -18.55 11.44 11.23
CA LYS A 61 -18.69 12.51 12.23
C LYS A 61 -17.53 12.47 13.23
N LYS A 62 -16.89 13.62 13.44
CA LYS A 62 -15.81 13.78 14.43
C LYS A 62 -16.42 13.91 15.82
N GLU A 63 -16.17 12.92 16.67
CA GLU A 63 -16.66 12.91 18.07
C GLU A 63 -15.51 12.90 19.09
N LYS A 64 -14.32 12.51 18.66
CA LYS A 64 -13.12 12.34 19.48
C LYS A 64 -11.96 13.14 18.89
N PHE A 65 -10.87 13.25 19.65
CA PHE A 65 -9.61 13.77 19.12
C PHE A 65 -9.16 12.92 17.93
N ARG A 66 -9.05 13.54 16.76
CA ARG A 66 -8.80 12.87 15.48
C ARG A 66 -7.36 13.02 15.06
N ILE A 67 -6.65 11.90 14.98
CA ILE A 67 -5.28 11.80 14.49
C ILE A 67 -5.32 11.28 13.05
N LEU A 68 -4.75 12.04 12.12
CA LEU A 68 -4.60 11.64 10.73
C LEU A 68 -3.16 11.20 10.46
N LEU A 69 -2.98 9.92 10.15
CA LEU A 69 -1.72 9.36 9.69
C LEU A 69 -1.59 9.61 8.19
N LEU A 70 -0.65 10.46 7.79
CA LEU A 70 -0.51 10.97 6.42
C LEU A 70 0.86 10.60 5.86
N GLY A 71 0.92 10.14 4.61
CA GLY A 71 2.20 9.92 3.92
C GLY A 71 2.15 8.83 2.86
N SER A 72 3.32 8.31 2.51
CA SER A 72 3.48 7.25 1.51
C SER A 72 3.29 5.86 2.10
N SER A 73 3.80 4.83 1.41
CA SER A 73 3.94 3.50 2.00
C SER A 73 4.76 3.50 3.28
N VAL A 74 5.66 4.48 3.50
CA VAL A 74 6.34 4.67 4.79
C VAL A 74 5.34 4.76 5.93
N ALA A 75 4.30 5.59 5.80
CA ALA A 75 3.26 5.72 6.82
C ALA A 75 2.47 4.41 7.02
N HIS A 76 2.08 3.75 5.93
CA HIS A 76 1.31 2.49 6.00
C HIS A 76 2.10 1.34 6.65
N TYR A 77 3.39 1.22 6.36
CA TYR A 77 4.22 0.15 6.93
C TYR A 77 4.69 0.46 8.35
N SER A 78 4.81 1.74 8.73
CA SER A 78 5.33 2.12 10.05
C SER A 78 4.28 2.22 11.16
N LEU A 79 2.99 2.41 10.82
CA LEU A 79 1.94 2.69 11.80
C LEU A 79 0.73 1.76 11.62
N SER A 80 0.10 1.38 12.75
CA SER A 80 -1.20 0.70 12.74
C SER A 80 -2.25 1.58 13.43
N LYS A 81 -3.35 1.88 12.73
CA LYS A 81 -4.46 2.70 13.26
C LYS A 81 -4.95 2.14 14.60
N LYS A 82 -5.21 0.84 14.62
CA LYS A 82 -5.76 0.12 15.76
C LYS A 82 -4.77 0.04 16.92
N GLU A 83 -3.52 -0.32 16.66
CA GLU A 83 -2.50 -0.44 17.72
C GLU A 83 -2.19 0.93 18.33
N LEU A 84 -2.05 1.98 17.51
CA LEU A 84 -1.82 3.33 18.00
C LEU A 84 -2.97 3.83 18.88
N ALA A 85 -4.23 3.69 18.41
CA ALA A 85 -5.40 4.08 19.20
C ALA A 85 -5.47 3.31 20.54
N SER A 86 -5.22 2.00 20.51
CA SER A 86 -5.24 1.15 21.71
C SER A 86 -4.17 1.56 22.71
N GLU A 87 -2.98 1.90 22.21
CA GLU A 87 -1.86 2.28 23.05
C GLU A 87 -2.03 3.68 23.65
N ILE A 88 -2.57 4.64 22.91
CA ILE A 88 -2.95 5.96 23.43
C ILE A 88 -3.98 5.80 24.56
N PHE A 89 -5.00 4.96 24.35
CA PHE A 89 -5.99 4.68 25.38
C PHE A 89 -5.36 4.04 26.61
N ARG A 90 -4.45 3.06 26.43
CA ARG A 90 -3.72 2.43 27.54
C ARG A 90 -2.90 3.42 28.35
N LEU A 91 -2.28 4.40 27.69
CA LEU A 91 -1.39 5.38 28.35
C LEU A 91 -2.13 6.57 28.96
N SER A 92 -3.25 7.02 28.37
CA SER A 92 -3.95 8.26 28.76
C SER A 92 -5.37 8.08 29.28
N GLY A 93 -5.98 6.91 29.07
CA GLY A 93 -7.41 6.67 29.31
C GLY A 93 -8.35 7.38 28.33
N LYS A 94 -7.83 8.08 27.32
CA LYS A 94 -8.62 8.83 26.33
C LYS A 94 -8.79 8.04 25.04
N GLU A 95 -10.03 7.99 24.55
CA GLU A 95 -10.33 7.43 23.24
C GLU A 95 -9.99 8.43 22.13
N THR A 96 -9.39 7.95 21.04
CA THR A 96 -9.01 8.76 19.87
C THR A 96 -9.54 8.14 18.58
N ASP A 97 -9.82 8.99 17.60
CA ASP A 97 -10.11 8.58 16.23
C ASP A 97 -8.80 8.60 15.42
N VAL A 98 -8.17 7.44 15.23
CA VAL A 98 -6.96 7.32 14.41
C VAL A 98 -7.34 6.87 13.00
N GLU A 99 -7.12 7.73 12.02
CA GLU A 99 -7.41 7.49 10.60
C GLU A 99 -6.13 7.53 9.77
N MET A 100 -6.10 6.84 8.63
CA MET A 100 -4.92 6.80 7.76
C MET A 100 -5.32 7.26 6.38
N LEU A 101 -4.58 8.20 5.83
CA LEU A 101 -4.74 8.67 4.46
C LEU A 101 -3.38 8.58 3.77
N SER A 102 -3.12 7.48 3.11
CA SER A 102 -1.88 7.24 2.39
C SER A 102 -2.13 6.51 1.07
N TYR A 103 -1.12 6.47 0.21
CA TYR A 103 -1.00 5.51 -0.89
C TYR A 103 0.47 5.28 -1.23
N ALA A 104 0.75 4.20 -1.96
CA ALA A 104 2.12 3.87 -2.36
C ALA A 104 2.75 5.02 -3.17
N GLY A 105 3.84 5.59 -2.65
CA GLY A 105 4.56 6.68 -3.29
C GLY A 105 3.92 8.08 -3.15
N MET A 106 2.99 8.29 -2.20
CA MET A 106 2.44 9.62 -1.90
C MET A 106 3.53 10.56 -1.40
N ALA A 107 4.07 11.38 -2.31
CA ALA A 107 5.14 12.30 -2.01
C ALA A 107 4.60 13.60 -1.38
N PRO A 108 5.43 14.42 -0.72
CA PRO A 108 4.99 15.68 -0.13
C PRO A 108 4.28 16.66 -1.10
N LEU A 109 4.65 16.64 -2.39
CA LEU A 109 3.96 17.41 -3.43
C LEU A 109 2.50 16.97 -3.58
N ASP A 110 2.25 15.67 -3.51
CA ASP A 110 0.91 15.12 -3.63
C ASP A 110 0.06 15.52 -2.41
N SER A 111 0.64 15.44 -1.21
CA SER A 111 0.01 15.92 0.03
C SER A 111 -0.29 17.43 -0.03
N TYR A 112 0.61 18.24 -0.60
CA TYR A 112 0.37 19.65 -0.83
C TYR A 112 -0.80 19.91 -1.80
N LEU A 113 -0.87 19.18 -2.92
CA LEU A 113 -2.01 19.31 -3.84
C LEU A 113 -3.33 18.89 -3.19
N LEU A 114 -3.28 17.95 -2.25
CA LEU A 114 -4.43 17.50 -1.46
C LEU A 114 -4.68 18.32 -0.19
N ARG A 115 -3.93 19.41 0.07
CA ARG A 115 -3.95 20.16 1.34
C ARG A 115 -5.34 20.60 1.80
N LYS A 116 -6.22 20.99 0.86
CA LYS A 116 -7.61 21.39 1.16
C LYS A 116 -8.41 20.20 1.68
N LYS A 117 -8.43 19.11 0.90
CA LYS A 117 -9.06 17.85 1.27
C LYS A 117 -8.57 17.32 2.62
N ILE A 118 -7.26 17.36 2.87
CA ILE A 118 -6.67 16.94 4.15
C ILE A 118 -7.20 17.78 5.32
N ALA A 119 -7.27 19.11 5.16
CA ALA A 119 -7.81 19.99 6.19
C ALA A 119 -9.32 19.78 6.40
N ASP A 120 -10.08 19.51 5.34
CA ASP A 120 -11.52 19.29 5.38
C ASP A 120 -11.90 18.02 6.18
N LEU A 121 -10.97 17.07 6.34
CA LEU A 121 -11.15 15.90 7.25
C LEU A 121 -11.14 16.28 8.74
N ASN A 122 -10.89 17.55 9.07
CA ASN A 122 -10.86 18.14 10.40
C ASN A 122 -9.95 17.41 11.42
N PRO A 123 -8.69 17.05 11.07
CA PRO A 123 -7.77 16.44 12.03
C PRO A 123 -7.41 17.42 13.17
N ASP A 124 -7.25 16.90 14.39
CA ASP A 124 -6.64 17.65 15.51
C ASP A 124 -5.12 17.51 15.51
N LEU A 125 -4.60 16.44 14.90
CA LEU A 125 -3.17 16.21 14.73
C LEU A 125 -2.94 15.44 13.44
N ILE A 126 -1.90 15.82 12.70
CA ILE A 126 -1.37 15.01 11.59
C ILE A 126 -0.04 14.40 12.02
N VAL A 127 0.11 13.09 11.85
CA VAL A 127 1.40 12.39 12.02
C VAL A 127 1.92 12.07 10.64
N TYR A 128 3.08 12.63 10.29
CA TYR A 128 3.67 12.53 8.96
C TYR A 128 5.08 11.92 9.05
N PRO A 129 5.22 10.59 8.98
CA PRO A 129 6.52 9.95 8.85
C PRO A 129 7.08 10.11 7.43
N VAL A 130 8.36 10.44 7.33
CA VAL A 130 9.09 10.60 6.07
C VAL A 130 10.43 9.85 6.12
N ASN A 131 10.83 9.30 4.97
CA ASN A 131 12.15 8.72 4.72
C ASN A 131 12.77 9.31 3.44
N PHE A 132 14.02 8.95 3.13
CA PHE A 132 14.74 9.41 1.93
C PHE A 132 13.94 9.19 0.63
N VAL A 133 13.20 8.09 0.55
CA VAL A 133 12.39 7.72 -0.62
C VAL A 133 11.35 8.77 -1.00
N ASP A 134 10.74 9.43 0.00
CA ASP A 134 9.62 10.35 -0.21
C ASP A 134 10.03 11.63 -0.94
N TRP A 135 11.33 11.95 -0.87
CA TRP A 135 11.93 13.10 -1.56
C TRP A 135 12.22 12.84 -3.03
N ARG A 136 12.08 11.58 -3.51
CA ARG A 136 12.30 11.15 -4.91
C ARG A 136 13.59 11.66 -5.55
N LEU A 137 14.65 11.90 -4.76
CA LEU A 137 15.92 12.49 -5.18
C LEU A 137 16.66 11.67 -6.24
N TYR A 138 16.33 10.37 -6.32
CA TYR A 138 16.86 9.49 -7.35
C TYR A 138 16.45 9.91 -8.76
N ARG A 139 15.34 10.66 -8.94
CA ARG A 139 14.87 11.12 -10.24
C ARG A 139 15.84 12.09 -10.92
N ALA A 140 16.60 12.88 -10.15
CA ALA A 140 17.62 13.75 -10.73
C ALA A 140 18.67 12.95 -11.52
N TYR A 141 19.07 11.79 -11.00
CA TYR A 141 20.03 10.88 -11.65
C TYR A 141 19.42 10.07 -12.79
N VAL A 142 18.11 9.81 -12.76
CA VAL A 142 17.42 9.11 -13.87
C VAL A 142 17.21 10.03 -15.06
N LEU A 143 16.81 11.27 -14.80
CA LEU A 143 16.55 12.29 -15.81
C LEU A 143 17.81 12.85 -16.47
N ASP A 144 18.95 12.75 -15.79
CA ASP A 144 20.27 13.03 -16.34
C ASP A 144 21.31 12.05 -15.75
N PRO A 145 21.50 10.87 -16.38
CA PRO A 145 22.40 9.83 -15.86
C PRO A 145 23.88 10.21 -15.80
N LYS A 146 24.32 11.20 -16.60
CA LYS A 146 25.73 11.56 -16.72
C LYS A 146 26.13 12.71 -15.79
N SER A 147 25.30 13.74 -15.72
CA SER A 147 25.61 14.97 -14.98
C SER A 147 24.55 15.37 -13.96
N GLY A 148 23.47 14.60 -13.83
CA GLY A 148 22.37 14.91 -12.92
C GLY A 148 22.84 14.93 -11.48
N LYS A 149 22.48 16.01 -10.78
CA LYS A 149 22.68 16.21 -9.34
C LYS A 149 21.46 16.86 -8.75
N ASN A 150 21.17 16.58 -7.48
CA ASN A 150 20.07 17.22 -6.77
C ASN A 150 20.37 18.70 -6.47
N GLU A 151 21.64 19.04 -6.26
CA GLU A 151 22.03 20.44 -6.00
C GLU A 151 21.84 21.37 -7.22
N THR A 152 21.91 20.84 -8.46
CA THR A 152 21.88 21.66 -9.69
C THR A 152 20.63 21.49 -10.57
N ILE A 153 19.84 20.43 -10.39
CA ILE A 153 18.71 20.17 -11.28
C ILE A 153 17.66 21.28 -11.23
N SER A 154 17.03 21.55 -12.39
CA SER A 154 15.90 22.46 -12.51
C SER A 154 14.66 21.89 -11.83
N GLU A 155 14.00 22.71 -11.01
CA GLU A 155 12.76 22.32 -10.33
C GLU A 155 11.63 22.08 -11.33
N ASP A 156 11.48 22.91 -12.37
CA ASP A 156 10.51 22.70 -13.45
C ASP A 156 10.67 21.34 -14.13
N LYS A 157 11.93 20.89 -14.32
CA LYS A 157 12.21 19.55 -14.89
C LYS A 157 11.72 18.45 -13.94
N LEU A 158 11.90 18.62 -12.64
CA LEU A 158 11.41 17.70 -11.62
C LEU A 158 9.88 17.73 -11.48
N VAL A 159 9.24 18.90 -11.61
CA VAL A 159 7.78 19.06 -11.61
C VAL A 159 7.17 18.31 -12.79
N ARG A 160 7.70 18.50 -14.00
CA ARG A 160 7.22 17.78 -15.20
C ARG A 160 7.36 16.27 -15.05
N ASP A 161 8.45 15.80 -14.46
CA ASP A 161 8.68 14.39 -14.16
C ASP A 161 7.69 13.84 -13.12
N ALA A 162 7.39 14.62 -12.08
CA ALA A 162 6.45 14.24 -11.03
C ALA A 162 5.02 14.05 -11.55
N PHE A 163 4.68 14.64 -12.70
CA PHE A 163 3.35 14.57 -13.33
C PHE A 163 3.32 13.81 -14.66
N ASP A 164 4.39 13.10 -15.04
CA ASP A 164 4.34 12.18 -16.17
C ASP A 164 3.49 10.95 -15.80
N TRP A 165 2.34 10.78 -16.44
CA TRP A 165 1.39 9.70 -16.17
C TRP A 165 1.93 8.29 -16.39
N ARG A 166 3.02 8.13 -17.14
CA ARG A 166 3.70 6.83 -17.25
C ARG A 166 4.25 6.38 -15.89
N ASP A 167 4.78 7.34 -15.14
CA ASP A 167 5.47 7.10 -13.87
C ASP A 167 4.63 7.55 -12.65
N ALA A 168 3.67 8.47 -12.85
CA ALA A 168 2.89 9.13 -11.78
C ALA A 168 1.39 9.27 -12.12
N PRO A 169 0.66 8.15 -12.32
CA PRO A 169 -0.76 8.18 -12.68
C PRO A 169 -1.66 8.75 -11.57
N GLN A 170 -1.19 8.86 -10.33
CA GLN A 170 -1.95 9.38 -9.17
C GLN A 170 -2.50 10.78 -9.38
N SER A 171 -1.75 11.64 -10.08
CA SER A 171 -2.14 13.03 -10.32
C SER A 171 -3.42 13.14 -11.12
N ARG A 172 -3.58 12.25 -12.11
CA ARG A 172 -4.81 12.13 -12.90
C ARG A 172 -6.00 11.68 -12.06
N PHE A 173 -5.79 10.72 -11.15
CA PHE A 173 -6.87 10.07 -10.42
C PHE A 173 -7.32 10.81 -9.17
N LEU A 174 -6.40 11.47 -8.47
CA LEU A 174 -6.65 11.99 -7.12
C LEU A 174 -6.84 13.50 -7.11
N PHE A 175 -6.00 14.24 -7.84
CA PHE A 175 -5.93 15.71 -7.77
C PHE A 175 -5.70 16.39 -9.14
N PRO A 176 -6.47 16.06 -10.19
CA PRO A 176 -6.23 16.59 -11.53
C PRO A 176 -6.48 18.10 -11.61
N TRP A 177 -7.51 18.60 -10.90
CA TRP A 177 -7.86 20.02 -10.90
C TRP A 177 -6.81 20.83 -10.16
N GLU A 178 -6.39 20.35 -8.99
CA GLU A 178 -5.37 20.97 -8.17
C GLU A 178 -4.03 21.00 -8.92
N THR A 179 -3.71 19.97 -9.70
CA THR A 179 -2.50 19.94 -10.54
C THR A 179 -2.52 21.04 -11.60
N VAL A 180 -3.57 21.12 -12.42
CA VAL A 180 -3.63 22.13 -13.49
C VAL A 180 -3.71 23.55 -12.92
N SER A 181 -4.48 23.74 -11.83
CA SER A 181 -4.59 25.05 -11.19
C SER A 181 -3.26 25.58 -10.66
N GLU A 182 -2.38 24.70 -10.17
CA GLU A 182 -1.10 25.07 -9.57
C GLU A 182 0.03 25.16 -10.59
N PHE A 183 0.00 24.31 -11.64
CA PHE A 183 1.15 24.08 -12.51
C PHE A 183 0.94 24.33 -14.01
N TRP A 184 -0.17 24.94 -14.42
CA TRP A 184 -0.46 25.18 -15.84
C TRP A 184 0.65 25.93 -16.59
N ASN A 185 1.38 26.81 -15.92
CA ASN A 185 2.49 27.56 -16.51
C ASN A 185 3.77 26.73 -16.71
N ILE A 186 3.86 25.52 -16.12
CA ILE A 186 5.06 24.65 -16.18
C ILE A 186 4.82 23.45 -17.09
N LEU A 187 3.64 22.83 -17.06
CA LEU A 187 3.35 21.53 -17.68
C LEU A 187 3.22 21.59 -19.20
N GLY A 188 2.66 22.69 -19.72
CA GLY A 188 2.39 22.89 -21.13
C GLY A 188 1.02 22.36 -21.56
N ILE A 189 0.53 22.91 -22.67
CA ILE A 189 -0.88 22.80 -23.10
C ILE A 189 -1.41 21.38 -23.23
N GLU A 190 -0.58 20.41 -23.64
CA GLU A 190 -0.98 19.00 -23.76
C GLU A 190 -1.34 18.42 -22.41
N LYS A 191 -0.46 18.59 -21.41
CA LYS A 191 -0.65 18.09 -20.04
C LYS A 191 -1.75 18.84 -19.31
N ASP A 192 -1.86 20.14 -19.53
CA ASP A 192 -2.95 20.94 -18.95
C ASP A 192 -4.32 20.49 -19.47
N SER A 193 -4.43 20.25 -20.78
CA SER A 193 -5.65 19.73 -21.40
C SER A 193 -6.02 18.36 -20.87
N GLU A 194 -5.01 17.51 -20.65
CA GLU A 194 -5.13 16.18 -20.06
C GLU A 194 -5.67 16.22 -18.62
N PHE A 195 -5.13 17.09 -17.77
CA PHE A 195 -5.62 17.26 -16.39
C PHE A 195 -6.99 17.95 -16.33
N LEU A 196 -7.25 18.91 -17.21
CA LEU A 196 -8.57 19.53 -17.32
C LEU A 196 -9.62 18.50 -17.75
N ALA A 197 -9.31 17.64 -18.73
CA ALA A 197 -10.18 16.55 -19.14
C ALA A 197 -10.44 15.57 -17.98
N ALA A 198 -9.42 15.22 -17.19
CA ALA A 198 -9.59 14.37 -16.00
C ALA A 198 -10.40 15.05 -14.89
N SER A 199 -10.37 16.38 -14.81
CA SER A 199 -11.17 17.15 -13.86
C SER A 199 -12.65 17.17 -14.26
N LEU A 200 -12.92 17.30 -15.56
CA LEU A 200 -14.28 17.40 -16.10
C LEU A 200 -14.96 16.03 -16.23
N PHE A 201 -14.29 15.06 -16.86
CA PHE A 201 -14.88 13.78 -17.26
C PHE A 201 -14.45 12.62 -16.37
N GLY A 202 -15.42 12.05 -15.66
CA GLY A 202 -15.26 10.88 -14.80
C GLY A 202 -14.84 9.63 -15.58
N ALA A 203 -15.29 9.43 -16.82
CA ALA A 203 -14.86 8.33 -17.69
C ALA A 203 -13.37 8.41 -17.98
N TYR A 204 -12.87 9.62 -18.27
CA TYR A 204 -11.45 9.82 -18.52
C TYR A 204 -10.61 9.58 -17.25
N ARG A 205 -11.11 10.07 -16.12
CA ARG A 205 -10.49 9.91 -14.80
C ARG A 205 -10.50 8.47 -14.30
N TYR A 206 -11.66 7.81 -14.26
CA TYR A 206 -11.89 6.60 -13.45
C TYR A 206 -12.12 5.31 -14.24
N LYS A 207 -12.25 5.31 -15.59
CA LYS A 207 -12.59 4.10 -16.36
C LYS A 207 -11.74 2.87 -16.02
N GLY A 208 -10.43 3.06 -15.85
CA GLY A 208 -9.49 1.96 -15.59
C GLY A 208 -9.70 1.33 -14.21
N ILE A 209 -9.92 2.16 -13.19
CA ILE A 209 -10.24 1.71 -11.83
C ILE A 209 -11.60 1.02 -11.84
N TYR A 210 -12.60 1.65 -12.47
CA TYR A 210 -13.98 1.15 -12.53
C TYR A 210 -14.05 -0.27 -13.11
N TRP A 211 -13.46 -0.50 -14.29
CA TRP A 211 -13.48 -1.83 -14.93
C TRP A 211 -12.71 -2.88 -14.15
N LYS A 212 -11.60 -2.49 -13.52
CA LYS A 212 -10.81 -3.40 -12.68
C LYS A 212 -11.58 -3.82 -11.43
N THR A 213 -12.22 -2.87 -10.75
CA THR A 213 -13.08 -3.15 -9.59
C THR A 213 -14.24 -4.06 -9.98
N LEU A 214 -14.93 -3.78 -11.09
CA LEU A 214 -16.00 -4.66 -11.59
C LEU A 214 -15.50 -6.08 -11.90
N GLY A 215 -14.31 -6.21 -12.51
CA GLY A 215 -13.69 -7.51 -12.76
C GLY A 215 -13.41 -8.28 -11.46
N SER A 216 -12.88 -7.62 -10.44
CA SER A 216 -12.68 -8.23 -9.12
C SER A 216 -14.00 -8.67 -8.48
N LEU A 217 -15.05 -7.84 -8.56
CA LEU A 217 -16.36 -8.19 -8.03
C LEU A 217 -16.97 -9.39 -8.76
N TRP A 218 -16.82 -9.45 -10.08
CA TRP A 218 -17.24 -10.60 -10.87
C TRP A 218 -16.54 -11.89 -10.42
N GLU A 219 -15.21 -11.84 -10.27
CA GLU A 219 -14.43 -12.98 -9.78
C GLU A 219 -14.88 -13.40 -8.38
N HIS A 220 -15.06 -12.45 -7.46
CA HIS A 220 -15.51 -12.69 -6.09
C HIS A 220 -16.87 -13.37 -5.97
N ARG A 221 -17.80 -13.05 -6.89
CA ARG A 221 -19.18 -13.53 -6.83
C ARG A 221 -19.43 -14.77 -7.68
N PHE A 222 -18.77 -14.87 -8.83
CA PHE A 222 -19.06 -15.87 -9.85
C PHE A 222 -17.82 -16.68 -10.28
N GLY A 223 -16.63 -16.21 -9.94
CA GLY A 223 -15.36 -16.85 -10.27
C GLY A 223 -14.88 -17.84 -9.21
N ARG A 224 -13.60 -18.19 -9.31
CA ARG A 224 -12.92 -19.14 -8.39
C ARG A 224 -12.13 -18.45 -7.28
N ASN A 225 -12.11 -17.12 -7.26
CA ASN A 225 -11.23 -16.31 -6.40
C ASN A 225 -9.74 -16.68 -6.55
N SER A 226 -9.36 -17.03 -7.79
CA SER A 226 -8.01 -17.44 -8.14
C SER A 226 -7.15 -16.34 -8.77
N SER A 227 -7.78 -15.25 -9.22
CA SER A 227 -7.11 -14.13 -9.91
C SER A 227 -6.98 -12.93 -8.98
N TYR A 228 -5.84 -12.80 -8.30
CA TYR A 228 -5.62 -11.72 -7.35
C TYR A 228 -4.16 -11.29 -7.24
N ARG A 229 -3.98 -10.01 -6.87
CA ARG A 229 -2.67 -9.42 -6.56
C ARG A 229 -2.24 -9.69 -5.12
N GLU A 230 -3.19 -9.65 -4.19
CA GLU A 230 -2.94 -9.80 -2.76
C GLU A 230 -4.03 -10.66 -2.11
N TYR A 231 -3.61 -11.49 -1.15
CA TYR A 231 -4.47 -12.36 -0.36
C TYR A 231 -5.34 -11.52 0.59
N SER A 232 -6.64 -11.79 0.61
CA SER A 232 -7.63 -11.07 1.43
C SER A 232 -8.53 -12.01 2.25
N GLY A 233 -8.10 -13.26 2.40
CA GLY A 233 -8.80 -14.26 3.21
C GLY A 233 -8.57 -14.04 4.70
N VAL A 234 -8.97 -15.02 5.50
CA VAL A 234 -8.69 -15.02 6.93
C VAL A 234 -7.20 -15.23 7.17
N GLN A 235 -6.69 -14.59 8.21
CA GLN A 235 -5.38 -14.88 8.72
C GLN A 235 -5.37 -16.28 9.36
N ILE A 236 -4.45 -17.14 8.93
CA ILE A 236 -4.25 -18.47 9.52
C ILE A 236 -3.15 -18.45 10.60
N PRO A 237 -3.10 -19.43 11.52
CA PRO A 237 -2.12 -19.46 12.60
C PRO A 237 -0.67 -19.36 12.14
N GLU A 238 -0.29 -20.12 11.10
CA GLU A 238 1.06 -20.15 10.52
C GLU A 238 1.38 -18.98 9.58
N ARG A 239 0.40 -18.07 9.40
CA ARG A 239 0.37 -17.00 8.39
C ARG A 239 0.40 -17.54 6.96
N VAL A 240 0.16 -16.63 6.03
CA VAL A 240 0.38 -16.85 4.60
C VAL A 240 1.25 -15.75 4.05
N THR A 241 1.78 -15.97 2.85
CA THR A 241 2.37 -14.87 2.10
C THR A 241 1.32 -13.85 1.65
N SER A 242 1.73 -12.65 1.23
CA SER A 242 0.92 -11.64 0.57
C SER A 242 0.22 -12.18 -0.67
N ARG A 243 0.78 -13.22 -1.29
CA ARG A 243 0.18 -13.93 -2.43
C ARG A 243 -0.60 -15.19 -2.02
N GLY A 244 -0.78 -15.48 -0.73
CA GLY A 244 -1.59 -16.61 -0.25
C GLY A 244 -0.89 -17.97 -0.23
N TRP A 245 0.42 -18.04 -0.48
CA TRP A 245 1.22 -19.27 -0.29
C TRP A 245 1.32 -19.65 1.19
N THR A 246 1.15 -20.94 1.48
CA THR A 246 1.35 -21.53 2.81
C THR A 246 2.79 -21.99 3.00
N THR A 247 3.14 -22.47 4.20
CA THR A 247 4.33 -23.30 4.41
C THR A 247 4.00 -24.79 4.18
N LYS A 248 4.88 -25.71 4.63
CA LYS A 248 4.64 -27.16 4.60
C LYS A 248 3.42 -27.60 5.42
N SER A 249 3.08 -26.85 6.45
CA SER A 249 1.90 -27.12 7.26
C SER A 249 1.09 -25.85 7.43
N PHE A 250 -0.23 -25.96 7.38
CA PHE A 250 -1.10 -24.82 7.63
C PHE A 250 -2.39 -25.28 8.30
N SER A 251 -2.98 -24.41 9.10
CA SER A 251 -4.17 -24.73 9.87
C SER A 251 -5.28 -23.73 9.62
N PHE A 252 -6.53 -24.14 9.73
CA PHE A 252 -7.68 -23.25 9.57
C PHE A 252 -8.91 -23.74 10.33
N PHE A 253 -9.80 -22.80 10.63
CA PHE A 253 -11.12 -23.12 11.16
C PHE A 253 -12.06 -23.51 10.02
N PRO A 254 -12.64 -24.72 10.03
CA PRO A 254 -13.51 -25.18 8.98
C PRO A 254 -14.79 -24.36 8.97
N LYS A 255 -15.35 -24.15 7.78
CA LYS A 255 -16.61 -23.44 7.56
C LYS A 255 -17.57 -24.33 6.78
N LYS A 256 -18.88 -24.19 7.00
CA LYS A 256 -19.92 -24.95 6.29
C LYS A 256 -19.74 -24.96 4.76
N TYR A 257 -19.37 -23.83 4.15
CA TYR A 257 -19.16 -23.78 2.70
C TYR A 257 -18.02 -24.69 2.22
N MET A 258 -16.99 -24.94 3.04
CA MET A 258 -15.85 -25.78 2.67
C MET A 258 -16.25 -27.25 2.51
N ALA A 259 -17.26 -27.71 3.26
CA ALA A 259 -17.79 -29.07 3.15
C ALA A 259 -18.90 -29.21 2.09
N HIS A 260 -19.66 -28.14 1.81
CA HIS A 260 -20.78 -28.18 0.86
C HIS A 260 -20.39 -27.72 -0.56
N LYS A 261 -19.71 -26.57 -0.66
CA LYS A 261 -19.29 -25.94 -1.92
C LYS A 261 -17.84 -26.26 -2.25
N GLY A 262 -17.00 -26.53 -1.25
CA GLY A 262 -15.56 -26.68 -1.39
C GLY A 262 -14.81 -25.36 -1.48
N PHE A 263 -13.48 -25.44 -1.45
CA PHE A 263 -12.56 -24.32 -1.64
C PHE A 263 -11.45 -24.74 -2.61
N TYR A 264 -10.68 -23.78 -3.12
CA TYR A 264 -9.60 -24.03 -4.07
C TYR A 264 -8.22 -23.81 -3.46
N VAL A 265 -7.28 -24.66 -3.87
CA VAL A 265 -5.84 -24.48 -3.63
C VAL A 265 -5.09 -24.56 -4.96
N GLN A 266 -4.06 -23.75 -5.14
CA GLN A 266 -3.18 -23.82 -6.31
C GLN A 266 -2.03 -24.77 -6.04
N ILE A 267 -1.81 -25.69 -6.97
CA ILE A 267 -0.64 -26.56 -7.03
C ILE A 267 0.21 -26.10 -8.21
N VAL A 268 1.50 -25.84 -7.97
CA VAL A 268 2.43 -25.44 -9.03
C VAL A 268 3.17 -26.64 -9.60
N GLU A 269 3.89 -26.48 -10.71
CA GLU A 269 4.68 -27.57 -11.29
C GLU A 269 5.89 -27.90 -10.38
N GLU A 270 6.46 -26.89 -9.74
CA GLU A 270 7.65 -27.01 -8.91
C GLU A 270 7.44 -27.94 -7.70
N ILE A 271 6.28 -27.87 -7.03
CA ILE A 271 5.97 -28.72 -5.87
C ILE A 271 5.78 -30.19 -6.26
N LEU A 272 5.52 -30.48 -7.55
CA LEU A 272 5.36 -31.82 -8.10
C LEU A 272 6.68 -32.45 -8.56
N LYS A 273 7.80 -31.71 -8.58
CA LYS A 273 9.13 -32.26 -8.89
C LYS A 273 9.56 -33.34 -7.87
N GLY A 274 9.07 -33.24 -6.63
CA GLY A 274 9.22 -34.26 -5.59
C GLY A 274 8.23 -35.44 -5.71
N GLY A 275 7.51 -35.56 -6.82
CA GLY A 275 6.43 -36.53 -7.02
C GLY A 275 5.05 -35.96 -6.71
N LYS A 276 4.05 -36.85 -6.66
CA LYS A 276 2.66 -36.51 -6.31
C LYS A 276 2.61 -35.79 -4.96
N ILE A 277 1.83 -34.72 -4.88
CA ILE A 277 1.63 -34.00 -3.63
C ILE A 277 0.44 -34.60 -2.88
N LYS A 278 0.67 -34.95 -1.61
CA LYS A 278 -0.34 -35.43 -0.67
C LYS A 278 -0.64 -34.32 0.34
N LEU A 279 -1.92 -34.02 0.52
CA LEU A 279 -2.44 -33.14 1.55
C LEU A 279 -3.14 -34.02 2.60
N GLU A 280 -2.68 -33.94 3.84
CA GLU A 280 -3.26 -34.68 4.97
C GLU A 280 -3.93 -33.73 5.96
N PHE A 281 -5.25 -33.80 6.05
CA PHE A 281 -6.09 -33.01 6.95
C PHE A 281 -6.35 -33.81 8.23
N ARG A 282 -6.15 -33.18 9.39
CA ARG A 282 -6.33 -33.76 10.72
C ARG A 282 -6.91 -32.72 11.69
N ASN A 283 -7.79 -33.15 12.60
CA ASN A 283 -8.18 -32.34 13.76
C ASN A 283 -7.92 -33.12 15.06
N SER A 284 -8.09 -32.46 16.20
CA SER A 284 -7.90 -33.07 17.53
C SER A 284 -8.90 -34.19 17.85
N SER A 285 -10.07 -34.19 17.19
CA SER A 285 -11.10 -35.23 17.32
C SER A 285 -10.77 -36.52 16.57
N GLY A 286 -9.61 -36.59 15.89
CA GLY A 286 -9.16 -37.77 15.15
C GLY A 286 -9.77 -37.91 13.74
N VAL A 287 -10.50 -36.91 13.26
CA VAL A 287 -11.00 -36.88 11.88
C VAL A 287 -9.81 -36.72 10.93
N PHE A 288 -9.78 -37.55 9.89
CA PHE A 288 -8.70 -37.59 8.91
C PHE A 288 -9.26 -37.61 7.48
N GLN A 289 -8.64 -36.80 6.61
CA GLN A 289 -8.87 -36.82 5.17
C GLN A 289 -7.53 -36.70 4.46
N SER A 290 -7.34 -37.47 3.39
CA SER A 290 -6.13 -37.37 2.57
C SER A 290 -6.51 -37.23 1.10
N LEU A 291 -5.85 -36.28 0.44
CA LEU A 291 -6.02 -35.99 -0.98
C LEU A 291 -4.67 -36.01 -1.67
N GLU A 292 -4.63 -36.53 -2.89
CA GLU A 292 -3.40 -36.62 -3.69
C GLU A 292 -3.62 -35.97 -5.05
N PHE A 293 -2.63 -35.19 -5.49
CA PHE A 293 -2.66 -34.53 -6.78
C PHE A 293 -1.37 -34.77 -7.57
N SER A 294 -1.52 -35.02 -8.87
CA SER A 294 -0.43 -35.32 -9.81
C SER A 294 -0.28 -34.27 -10.91
N SER A 295 -1.08 -33.20 -10.89
CA SER A 295 -1.08 -32.17 -11.94
C SER A 295 -1.17 -30.77 -11.34
N PRO A 296 -0.56 -29.75 -11.98
CA PRO A 296 -0.63 -28.36 -11.53
C PRO A 296 -2.03 -27.75 -11.73
N GLY A 297 -2.19 -26.54 -11.24
CA GLY A 297 -3.40 -25.72 -11.36
C GLY A 297 -4.24 -25.66 -10.09
N TRP A 298 -5.37 -24.96 -10.18
CA TRP A 298 -6.32 -24.82 -9.09
C TRP A 298 -7.13 -26.11 -8.89
N LYS A 299 -7.01 -26.71 -7.71
CA LYS A 299 -7.72 -27.92 -7.32
C LYS A 299 -8.80 -27.60 -6.31
N LYS A 300 -10.02 -28.06 -6.60
CA LYS A 300 -11.15 -27.95 -5.69
C LYS A 300 -11.04 -29.03 -4.62
N ILE A 301 -11.16 -28.64 -3.36
CA ILE A 301 -11.17 -29.49 -2.19
C ILE A 301 -12.56 -29.42 -1.56
N LEU A 302 -13.18 -30.59 -1.38
CA LEU A 302 -14.39 -30.74 -0.58
C LEU A 302 -13.97 -31.30 0.79
N LEU A 303 -14.13 -30.49 1.83
CA LEU A 303 -13.75 -30.89 3.19
C LEU A 303 -14.74 -31.95 3.69
N ASP A 304 -14.24 -32.99 4.35
CA ASP A 304 -15.11 -34.00 4.99
C ASP A 304 -16.05 -33.31 6.01
N PRO A 305 -17.38 -33.46 5.89
CA PRO A 305 -18.34 -32.84 6.81
C PRO A 305 -18.10 -33.16 8.29
N ARG A 306 -17.44 -34.28 8.61
CA ARG A 306 -17.06 -34.63 9.99
C ARG A 306 -16.10 -33.62 10.63
N PHE A 307 -15.37 -32.84 9.83
CA PHE A 307 -14.58 -31.72 10.36
C PHE A 307 -15.45 -30.57 10.90
N LEU A 308 -16.75 -30.54 10.60
CA LEU A 308 -17.70 -29.58 11.16
C LEU A 308 -18.34 -30.06 12.48
N GLU A 309 -18.19 -31.34 12.84
CA GLU A 309 -18.70 -31.93 14.07
C GLU A 309 -17.85 -31.41 15.26
N GLY A 310 -18.17 -30.19 15.70
CA GLY A 310 -17.40 -29.37 16.64
C GLY A 310 -17.58 -27.86 16.47
N GLU A 311 -18.28 -27.40 15.42
CA GLU A 311 -18.69 -26.00 15.27
C GLU A 311 -19.52 -25.56 16.50
N GLY A 312 -18.95 -24.69 17.35
CA GLY A 312 -19.63 -24.11 18.51
C GLY A 312 -19.17 -24.59 19.89
N SER A 313 -18.14 -25.44 20.01
CA SER A 313 -17.54 -25.73 21.32
C SER A 313 -16.73 -24.53 21.84
N PHE A 314 -16.89 -24.19 23.13
CA PHE A 314 -16.16 -23.10 23.81
C PHE A 314 -14.63 -23.26 23.79
N ASP A 315 -14.12 -24.46 23.49
CA ASP A 315 -12.71 -24.70 23.25
C ASP A 315 -12.37 -24.53 21.77
N SER A 316 -11.79 -23.37 21.44
CA SER A 316 -11.31 -23.01 20.10
C SER A 316 -10.24 -23.96 19.54
N SER A 317 -9.63 -24.84 20.35
CA SER A 317 -8.62 -25.79 19.86
C SER A 317 -9.22 -27.05 19.23
N LEU A 318 -10.48 -27.40 19.55
CA LEU A 318 -11.11 -28.65 19.12
C LEU A 318 -11.57 -28.67 17.65
N GLY A 319 -11.78 -27.50 17.07
CA GLY A 319 -12.26 -27.35 15.69
C GLY A 319 -11.16 -27.08 14.65
N LEU A 320 -9.90 -26.93 15.05
CA LEU A 320 -8.83 -26.54 14.13
C LEU A 320 -8.43 -27.71 13.21
N VAL A 321 -8.51 -27.49 11.90
CA VAL A 321 -8.03 -28.45 10.90
C VAL A 321 -6.60 -28.11 10.55
N LYS A 322 -5.67 -29.03 10.83
CA LYS A 322 -4.28 -28.96 10.40
C LYS A 322 -4.09 -29.73 9.11
N VAL A 323 -3.39 -29.12 8.16
CA VAL A 323 -3.01 -29.71 6.88
C VAL A 323 -1.51 -29.88 6.82
N GLU A 324 -1.03 -31.09 6.54
CA GLU A 324 0.38 -31.38 6.27
C GLU A 324 0.56 -31.71 4.77
N LEU A 325 1.55 -31.07 4.15
CA LEU A 325 1.92 -31.30 2.75
C LEU A 325 3.11 -32.26 2.67
N SER A 326 3.07 -33.24 1.76
CA SER A 326 4.20 -34.15 1.54
C SER A 326 5.45 -33.45 1.00
N ASN A 327 5.24 -32.44 0.14
CA ASN A 327 6.29 -31.73 -0.58
C ASN A 327 6.16 -30.20 -0.38
N THR A 328 7.27 -29.50 -0.59
CA THR A 328 7.34 -28.03 -0.68
C THR A 328 8.17 -27.64 -1.89
N TRP A 329 8.17 -26.36 -2.24
CA TRP A 329 8.99 -25.81 -3.32
C TRP A 329 9.64 -24.50 -2.89
N THR A 330 10.68 -24.09 -3.60
CA THR A 330 11.39 -22.84 -3.36
C THR A 330 11.30 -21.95 -4.60
N PRO A 331 10.73 -20.73 -4.49
CA PRO A 331 10.56 -19.83 -5.64
C PRO A 331 11.85 -19.46 -6.35
N TYR A 332 12.97 -19.43 -5.65
CA TYR A 332 14.26 -19.21 -6.29
C TYR A 332 14.66 -20.34 -7.26
N GLU A 333 14.14 -21.56 -7.09
CA GLU A 333 14.42 -22.71 -7.96
C GLU A 333 13.33 -22.92 -9.03
N ALA A 334 12.36 -22.02 -9.08
CA ALA A 334 11.19 -22.12 -9.94
C ALA A 334 11.41 -21.60 -11.36
N GLY A 335 10.51 -21.98 -12.26
CA GLY A 335 10.45 -21.45 -13.62
C GLY A 335 10.02 -19.97 -13.65
N PRO A 336 10.08 -19.31 -14.82
CA PRO A 336 9.85 -17.86 -14.94
C PRO A 336 8.54 -17.33 -14.35
N GLU A 337 7.47 -18.14 -14.37
CA GLU A 337 6.15 -17.77 -13.83
C GLU A 337 6.17 -17.57 -12.30
N HIS A 338 6.88 -18.44 -11.59
CA HIS A 338 6.91 -18.47 -10.12
C HIS A 338 8.25 -18.03 -9.53
N LYS A 339 9.21 -17.65 -10.38
CA LYS A 339 10.54 -17.21 -9.96
C LYS A 339 10.45 -15.98 -9.08
N ASP A 340 10.99 -16.09 -7.87
CA ASP A 340 11.29 -14.96 -6.99
C ASP A 340 12.60 -15.24 -6.26
N TRP A 341 13.35 -14.20 -5.90
CA TRP A 341 14.60 -14.31 -5.16
C TRP A 341 14.31 -14.50 -3.68
N ILE A 342 13.55 -15.56 -3.34
CA ILE A 342 13.30 -15.98 -1.96
C ILE A 342 13.73 -17.43 -1.76
N ARG A 343 14.33 -17.68 -0.60
CA ARG A 343 14.78 -19.03 -0.17
C ARG A 343 13.72 -19.76 0.67
N ASP A 344 12.56 -19.15 0.89
CA ASP A 344 11.47 -19.73 1.67
C ASP A 344 10.96 -21.04 1.04
N LYS A 345 10.62 -22.01 1.89
CA LYS A 345 9.93 -23.25 1.46
C LYS A 345 8.42 -23.03 1.51
N LEU A 346 7.81 -23.00 0.33
CA LEU A 346 6.39 -22.74 0.17
C LEU A 346 5.62 -24.04 -0.11
N GLY A 347 4.36 -24.05 0.33
CA GLY A 347 3.37 -25.09 0.07
C GLY A 347 2.43 -24.72 -1.07
N VAL A 348 1.14 -24.98 -0.87
CA VAL A 348 0.08 -24.61 -1.82
C VAL A 348 -0.30 -23.14 -1.69
N ARG A 349 -0.95 -22.57 -2.72
CA ARG A 349 -1.58 -21.25 -2.62
C ARG A 349 -3.04 -21.39 -2.24
N LEU A 350 -3.52 -20.59 -1.30
CA LEU A 350 -4.95 -20.52 -0.98
C LEU A 350 -5.68 -19.60 -1.98
N GLN A 351 -6.97 -19.82 -2.20
CA GLN A 351 -7.81 -18.85 -2.92
C GLN A 351 -7.85 -17.50 -2.19
N GLN A 352 -8.15 -16.41 -2.91
CA GLN A 352 -8.02 -15.05 -2.39
C GLN A 352 -8.78 -14.81 -1.08
N THR A 353 -10.02 -15.30 -1.00
CA THR A 353 -10.94 -15.08 0.12
C THR A 353 -11.02 -16.30 1.05
N PHE A 354 -9.96 -17.12 1.09
CA PHE A 354 -9.96 -18.36 1.88
C PHE A 354 -10.40 -18.11 3.33
N GLY A 355 -11.22 -19.02 3.87
CA GLY A 355 -11.79 -18.88 5.22
C GLY A 355 -13.06 -18.04 5.32
N GLU A 356 -13.41 -17.27 4.30
CA GLU A 356 -14.67 -16.49 4.24
C GLU A 356 -15.48 -16.82 2.97
N GLU A 357 -16.80 -16.84 3.11
CA GLU A 357 -17.71 -17.00 1.97
C GLU A 357 -17.96 -15.67 1.24
N VAL A 358 -17.95 -14.56 1.99
CA VAL A 358 -18.08 -13.21 1.46
C VAL A 358 -16.72 -12.50 1.60
N PRO A 359 -16.21 -11.82 0.55
CA PRO A 359 -14.95 -11.09 0.65
C PRO A 359 -14.97 -10.06 1.79
N ARG A 360 -13.84 -9.94 2.51
CA ARG A 360 -13.66 -8.92 3.54
C ARG A 360 -13.66 -7.54 2.89
N GLN A 361 -14.28 -6.58 3.57
CA GLN A 361 -14.36 -5.18 3.14
C GLN A 361 -13.50 -4.29 4.02
N ARG A 362 -13.10 -3.13 3.49
CA ARG A 362 -12.38 -2.08 4.23
C ARG A 362 -11.01 -2.50 4.80
N MET A 363 -10.35 -3.44 4.12
CA MET A 363 -9.06 -4.00 4.53
C MET A 363 -7.84 -3.16 4.11
N GLN A 364 -8.04 -2.07 3.35
CA GLN A 364 -6.95 -1.36 2.68
C GLN A 364 -5.88 -0.73 3.60
N PHE A 365 -6.18 -0.49 4.88
CA PHE A 365 -5.21 0.05 5.85
C PHE A 365 -5.02 -0.85 7.07
N ASP A 366 -5.58 -2.06 7.02
CA ASP A 366 -5.39 -3.08 8.04
C ASP A 366 -4.29 -4.03 7.57
N ARG A 367 -3.10 -3.84 8.12
CA ARG A 367 -1.98 -4.73 7.86
C ARG A 367 -2.09 -5.97 8.74
N GLU A 368 -1.85 -7.12 8.14
CA GLU A 368 -1.71 -8.39 8.85
C GLU A 368 -0.26 -8.89 8.73
N GLU A 369 0.22 -9.57 9.76
CA GLU A 369 1.54 -10.21 9.75
C GLU A 369 1.58 -11.30 8.67
N ARG A 370 2.57 -11.32 7.80
CA ARG A 370 2.71 -12.35 6.75
C ARG A 370 3.92 -13.23 7.00
N ILE A 371 4.01 -14.39 6.32
CA ILE A 371 5.21 -15.28 6.38
C ILE A 371 6.48 -14.50 6.07
N GLU A 372 6.34 -13.64 5.09
CA GLU A 372 7.24 -12.59 4.72
C GLU A 372 7.82 -11.82 5.92
N ASP A 373 7.01 -11.36 6.87
CA ASP A 373 7.48 -10.54 8.00
C ASP A 373 8.31 -11.36 8.98
N LEU A 374 8.01 -12.66 9.07
CA LEU A 374 8.71 -13.61 9.92
C LEU A 374 10.05 -14.05 9.35
N ARG A 375 10.32 -13.76 8.07
CA ARG A 375 11.49 -14.28 7.35
C ARG A 375 12.81 -13.90 8.01
N TYR A 376 12.91 -12.69 8.55
CA TYR A 376 14.16 -12.17 9.13
C TYR A 376 14.30 -12.51 10.62
N LEU A 377 13.27 -13.16 11.21
CA LEU A 377 13.27 -13.50 12.62
C LEU A 377 14.36 -14.54 12.90
N GLY A 378 15.29 -14.18 13.79
CA GLY A 378 16.41 -15.04 14.20
C GLY A 378 17.64 -14.95 13.30
N MET A 379 17.62 -14.18 12.20
CA MET A 379 18.82 -13.94 11.40
C MET A 379 19.84 -13.09 12.17
N SER A 380 21.12 -13.44 12.01
CA SER A 380 22.21 -12.55 12.46
C SER A 380 22.35 -11.33 11.54
N GLY A 381 23.03 -10.27 12.01
CA GLY A 381 23.30 -9.09 11.18
C GLY A 381 23.97 -9.42 9.83
N PRO A 382 25.07 -10.20 9.80
CA PRO A 382 25.72 -10.61 8.56
C PRO A 382 24.84 -11.48 7.66
N GLU A 383 24.06 -12.39 8.24
CA GLU A 383 23.11 -13.24 7.49
C GLU A 383 22.01 -12.41 6.83
N TYR A 384 21.45 -11.45 7.58
CA TYR A 384 20.48 -10.50 7.04
C TYR A 384 21.08 -9.69 5.90
N GLU A 385 22.30 -9.16 6.05
CA GLU A 385 22.95 -8.35 5.01
C GLU A 385 23.23 -9.16 3.74
N GLU A 386 23.71 -10.41 3.85
CA GLU A 386 23.86 -11.31 2.70
C GLU A 386 22.51 -11.51 2.00
N TYR A 387 21.47 -11.84 2.78
CA TYR A 387 20.17 -12.15 2.23
C TYR A 387 19.47 -10.91 1.65
N PHE A 388 19.65 -9.74 2.27
CA PHE A 388 19.21 -8.44 1.78
C PHE A 388 19.84 -8.15 0.42
N ASN A 389 21.16 -8.30 0.29
CA ASN A 389 21.86 -8.05 -0.95
C ASN A 389 21.41 -9.03 -2.06
N PHE A 390 21.21 -10.30 -1.71
CA PHE A 390 20.59 -11.28 -2.61
C PHE A 390 19.18 -10.85 -3.04
N ARG A 391 18.33 -10.45 -2.09
CA ARG A 391 16.95 -10.01 -2.33
C ARG A 391 16.84 -8.74 -3.16
N ILE A 392 17.81 -7.84 -3.11
CA ILE A 392 17.70 -6.54 -3.78
C ILE A 392 18.52 -6.48 -5.08
N PHE A 393 19.73 -7.04 -5.08
CA PHE A 393 20.72 -6.79 -6.13
C PHE A 393 21.06 -7.99 -7.03
N ALA A 394 20.67 -9.21 -6.67
CA ALA A 394 20.95 -10.38 -7.51
C ALA A 394 20.19 -10.33 -8.84
N ASP A 395 20.87 -10.72 -9.92
CA ASP A 395 20.34 -10.89 -11.28
C ASP A 395 19.46 -9.74 -11.80
N PRO A 396 19.96 -8.50 -11.85
CA PRO A 396 19.14 -7.31 -12.13
C PRO A 396 18.44 -7.37 -13.51
N LYS A 397 19.02 -8.07 -14.49
CA LYS A 397 18.42 -8.26 -15.82
C LYS A 397 17.12 -9.06 -15.78
N LEU A 398 16.95 -9.93 -14.78
CA LEU A 398 15.77 -10.77 -14.61
C LEU A 398 14.73 -10.14 -13.68
N ARG A 399 14.99 -8.93 -13.17
CA ARG A 399 14.20 -8.27 -12.11
C ARG A 399 13.95 -6.80 -12.39
N PRO A 400 13.25 -6.45 -13.50
CA PRO A 400 12.95 -5.06 -13.80
C PRO A 400 12.19 -4.35 -12.66
N GLY A 401 11.38 -5.09 -11.89
CA GLY A 401 10.63 -4.55 -10.74
C GLY A 401 11.49 -4.07 -9.56
N THR A 402 12.72 -4.57 -9.37
CA THR A 402 13.62 -4.09 -8.30
C THR A 402 14.63 -3.04 -8.79
N GLN A 403 14.60 -2.69 -10.09
CA GLN A 403 15.51 -1.71 -10.66
C GLN A 403 15.41 -0.36 -9.94
N TYR A 404 14.20 0.04 -9.55
CA TYR A 404 13.99 1.25 -8.75
C TYR A 404 14.76 1.21 -7.41
N LEU A 405 14.74 0.09 -6.68
CA LEU A 405 15.47 -0.03 -5.42
C LEU A 405 16.98 0.08 -5.64
N ARG A 406 17.52 -0.50 -6.71
CA ARG A 406 18.93 -0.32 -7.06
C ARG A 406 19.26 1.15 -7.36
N VAL A 407 18.43 1.82 -8.15
CA VAL A 407 18.61 3.25 -8.46
C VAL A 407 18.52 4.10 -7.20
N LEU A 408 17.60 3.77 -6.28
CA LEU A 408 17.49 4.42 -4.98
C LEU A 408 18.74 4.22 -4.12
N GLY A 409 19.30 3.00 -4.09
CA GLY A 409 20.52 2.73 -3.34
C GLY A 409 21.73 3.51 -3.86
N GLU A 410 21.88 3.59 -5.18
CA GLU A 410 22.92 4.43 -5.81
C GLU A 410 22.70 5.92 -5.55
N ALA A 411 21.44 6.37 -5.56
CA ALA A 411 21.09 7.75 -5.22
C ALA A 411 21.50 8.13 -3.80
N LYS A 412 21.27 7.25 -2.82
CA LYS A 412 21.69 7.44 -1.42
C LYS A 412 23.21 7.53 -1.28
N LYS A 413 23.98 6.73 -2.02
CA LYS A 413 25.44 6.84 -2.00
C LYS A 413 25.91 8.16 -2.59
N ARG A 414 25.35 8.59 -3.72
CA ARG A 414 25.74 9.83 -4.41
C ARG A 414 25.44 11.07 -3.59
N ILE A 415 24.26 11.11 -2.94
CA ILE A 415 23.80 12.30 -2.20
C ILE A 415 24.75 12.69 -1.05
N SER A 416 25.50 11.71 -0.51
CA SER A 416 26.46 11.94 0.57
C SER A 416 27.58 12.95 0.22
N THR A 417 27.78 13.19 -1.08
CA THR A 417 28.82 14.09 -1.62
C THR A 417 28.27 15.38 -2.23
N GLU A 418 26.95 15.57 -2.21
CA GLU A 418 26.28 16.77 -2.75
C GLU A 418 25.91 17.75 -1.63
N SER A 419 25.69 19.02 -2.00
CA SER A 419 25.15 20.02 -1.09
C SER A 419 23.64 19.88 -0.95
N PHE A 420 23.10 20.08 0.25
CA PHE A 420 21.65 20.05 0.45
C PHE A 420 20.98 21.23 -0.26
N ARG A 421 19.92 20.94 -1.03
CA ARG A 421 19.08 21.94 -1.67
C ARG A 421 17.60 21.51 -1.57
N PRO A 422 16.74 22.30 -0.90
CA PRO A 422 15.34 21.92 -0.67
C PRO A 422 14.45 22.19 -1.90
N VAL A 423 14.60 21.40 -2.97
CA VAL A 423 13.77 21.49 -4.19
C VAL A 423 12.56 20.57 -4.16
N LEU A 424 11.56 20.88 -4.98
CA LEU A 424 10.37 20.06 -5.26
C LEU A 424 9.70 19.57 -3.97
N HIS A 425 9.90 18.31 -3.59
CA HIS A 425 9.20 17.71 -2.45
C HIS A 425 9.54 18.37 -1.11
N PHE A 426 10.77 18.87 -0.94
CA PHE A 426 11.13 19.64 0.25
C PHE A 426 10.42 20.99 0.31
N HIS A 427 10.32 21.66 -0.82
CA HIS A 427 9.61 22.92 -0.97
C HIS A 427 8.11 22.71 -0.69
N TYR A 428 7.47 21.72 -1.30
CA TYR A 428 6.05 21.46 -1.09
C TYR A 428 5.72 20.90 0.30
N MET A 429 6.65 20.22 0.97
CA MET A 429 6.50 19.89 2.40
C MET A 429 6.39 21.18 3.23
N LYS A 430 7.29 22.16 3.01
CA LYS A 430 7.23 23.45 3.71
C LYS A 430 5.91 24.17 3.46
N GLU A 431 5.47 24.24 2.20
CA GLU A 431 4.19 24.89 1.84
C GLU A 431 2.98 24.18 2.48
N LEU A 432 2.98 22.85 2.53
CA LEU A 432 1.94 22.07 3.21
C LEU A 432 1.91 22.38 4.72
N LEU A 433 3.06 22.35 5.38
CA LEU A 433 3.17 22.63 6.82
C LEU A 433 2.71 24.06 7.15
N GLN A 434 3.06 25.04 6.31
CA GLN A 434 2.59 26.40 6.46
C GLN A 434 1.07 26.49 6.32
N TYR A 435 0.49 25.91 5.27
CA TYR A 435 -0.95 25.91 5.02
C TYR A 435 -1.76 25.32 6.19
N LEU A 436 -1.26 24.25 6.80
CA LEU A 436 -1.89 23.58 7.95
C LEU A 436 -1.73 24.39 9.25
N ARG A 437 -0.56 25.02 9.45
CA ARG A 437 -0.31 25.92 10.59
C ARG A 437 -1.24 27.13 10.59
N GLU A 438 -1.46 27.74 9.43
CA GLU A 438 -2.42 28.85 9.25
C GLU A 438 -3.86 28.45 9.64
N ARG A 439 -4.17 27.15 9.56
CA ARG A 439 -5.45 26.54 9.97
C ARG A 439 -5.44 25.93 11.37
N LYS A 440 -4.35 26.14 12.12
CA LYS A 440 -4.17 25.61 13.49
C LYS A 440 -4.24 24.08 13.55
N VAL A 441 -3.85 23.38 12.48
CA VAL A 441 -3.70 21.93 12.47
C VAL A 441 -2.22 21.61 12.72
N PRO A 442 -1.85 21.11 13.91
CA PRO A 442 -0.46 20.73 14.18
C PRO A 442 -0.07 19.50 13.35
N VAL A 443 1.20 19.48 12.93
CA VAL A 443 1.79 18.35 12.22
C VAL A 443 3.01 17.89 12.99
N LEU A 444 3.02 16.62 13.38
CA LEU A 444 4.20 15.94 13.90
C LEU A 444 4.93 15.29 12.72
N LEU A 445 5.98 15.97 12.25
CA LEU A 445 6.86 15.48 11.19
C LEU A 445 7.91 14.55 11.81
N ILE A 446 8.09 13.37 11.25
CA ILE A 446 8.99 12.36 11.82
C ILE A 446 9.96 11.90 10.74
N ASN A 447 11.26 12.14 10.93
CA ASN A 447 12.30 11.43 10.18
C ASN A 447 12.32 9.99 10.69
N ASN A 448 11.55 9.15 10.00
CA ASN A 448 11.22 7.81 10.43
C ASN A 448 12.41 6.87 10.22
N PRO A 449 12.57 5.82 11.06
CA PRO A 449 13.68 4.87 10.93
C PRO A 449 13.95 4.44 9.49
N GLU A 450 15.23 4.34 9.16
CA GLU A 450 15.70 3.78 7.89
C GLU A 450 16.56 2.57 8.18
N ASN A 451 16.61 1.60 7.27
CA ASN A 451 17.48 0.45 7.42
C ASN A 451 18.94 0.91 7.64
N PRO A 452 19.59 0.53 8.76
CA PRO A 452 20.95 0.96 9.08
C PRO A 452 21.97 0.69 7.96
N ILE A 453 21.77 -0.36 7.15
CA ILE A 453 22.61 -0.65 5.99
C ILE A 453 22.63 0.55 5.02
N SER A 454 21.47 1.07 4.61
CA SER A 454 21.43 2.18 3.66
C SER A 454 21.65 3.54 4.29
N LEU A 455 21.25 3.71 5.55
CA LEU A 455 21.45 4.96 6.29
C LEU A 455 22.95 5.28 6.43
N SER A 456 23.77 4.25 6.72
CA SER A 456 25.23 4.38 6.87
C SER A 456 25.94 4.97 5.65
N TRP A 457 25.32 4.92 4.46
CA TRP A 457 25.91 5.46 3.23
C TRP A 457 25.92 6.98 3.16
N TYR A 458 25.08 7.66 3.95
CA TYR A 458 24.95 9.12 3.85
C TYR A 458 24.65 9.83 5.18
N GLU A 459 24.38 9.12 6.28
CA GLU A 459 24.06 9.74 7.58
C GLU A 459 25.14 10.70 8.10
N ASN A 460 26.41 10.42 7.80
CA ASN A 460 27.55 11.23 8.25
C ASN A 460 27.90 12.37 7.29
N SER A 461 27.07 12.61 6.26
CA SER A 461 27.30 13.67 5.27
C SER A 461 26.78 15.03 5.74
N ASN A 462 27.37 16.11 5.20
CA ASN A 462 26.83 17.46 5.37
C ASN A 462 25.39 17.56 4.83
N TRP A 463 25.11 16.86 3.73
CA TRP A 463 23.77 16.81 3.14
C TRP A 463 22.73 16.36 4.16
N TYR A 464 23.00 15.27 4.90
CA TYR A 464 22.03 14.72 5.84
C TYR A 464 21.82 15.63 7.05
N LYS A 465 22.90 16.24 7.56
CA LYS A 465 22.80 17.23 8.63
C LYS A 465 21.93 18.41 8.21
N ASP A 466 22.21 19.01 7.06
CA ASP A 466 21.46 20.16 6.54
C ASP A 466 20.00 19.80 6.22
N HIS A 467 19.76 18.56 5.76
CA HIS A 467 18.44 17.99 5.56
C HIS A 467 17.63 17.94 6.87
N LEU A 468 18.20 17.40 7.95
CA LEU A 468 17.53 17.34 9.25
C LEU A 468 17.28 18.74 9.83
N ASP A 469 18.26 19.64 9.70
CA ASP A 469 18.13 21.03 10.16
C ASP A 469 17.03 21.78 9.38
N TYR A 470 16.90 21.52 8.08
CA TYR A 470 15.80 22.02 7.26
C TYR A 470 14.45 21.49 7.75
N LEU A 471 14.31 20.17 7.96
CA LEU A 471 13.05 19.58 8.43
C LEU A 471 12.64 20.12 9.82
N ARG A 472 13.58 20.24 10.75
CA ARG A 472 13.37 20.84 12.07
C ARG A 472 12.92 22.30 11.96
N THR A 473 13.49 23.05 11.02
CA THR A 473 13.15 24.47 10.81
C THR A 473 11.72 24.62 10.27
N ILE A 474 11.36 23.86 9.23
CA ILE A 474 10.05 24.01 8.59
C ILE A 474 8.91 23.46 9.45
N SER A 475 9.16 22.49 10.34
CA SER A 475 8.15 21.97 11.27
C SER A 475 7.82 22.93 12.41
N GLY A 476 8.74 23.83 12.78
CA GLY A 476 8.61 24.69 13.95
C GLY A 476 9.37 24.18 15.19
N GLY A 477 10.43 23.40 15.02
CA GLY A 477 11.33 22.96 16.08
C GLY A 477 11.04 21.57 16.64
N ASP A 478 11.73 21.21 17.73
CA ASP A 478 11.74 19.84 18.30
C ASP A 478 10.40 19.39 18.88
N ASN A 479 9.45 20.32 19.08
CA ASN A 479 8.09 19.98 19.47
C ASN A 479 7.27 19.36 18.32
N PHE A 480 7.63 19.64 17.07
CA PHE A 480 6.90 19.23 15.88
C PHE A 480 7.75 18.43 14.89
N PHE A 481 9.04 18.24 15.18
CA PHE A 481 9.92 17.36 14.43
C PHE A 481 10.64 16.38 15.34
N LEU A 482 10.63 15.10 14.96
CA LEU A 482 11.33 14.02 15.66
C LEU A 482 12.26 13.29 14.69
N ASP A 483 13.52 13.13 15.08
CA ASP A 483 14.48 12.27 14.37
C ASP A 483 14.59 10.92 15.06
N TRP A 484 14.12 9.88 14.40
CA TRP A 484 14.07 8.49 14.90
C TRP A 484 14.84 7.53 14.01
N LYS A 485 15.79 8.01 13.21
CA LYS A 485 16.54 7.18 12.25
C LYS A 485 17.14 5.89 12.86
N ASP A 486 17.53 5.92 14.14
CA ASP A 486 18.29 4.86 14.84
C ASP A 486 17.44 3.90 15.70
N GLU A 487 16.11 4.00 15.70
CA GLU A 487 15.25 3.26 16.65
C GLU A 487 15.07 1.77 16.32
N LEU A 488 15.40 1.38 15.08
CA LEU A 488 15.20 0.04 14.55
C LEU A 488 16.52 -0.57 14.07
N ARG A 489 16.62 -1.90 14.19
CA ARG A 489 17.76 -2.67 13.69
C ARG A 489 17.54 -3.07 12.23
N SER A 490 18.56 -3.53 11.53
CA SER A 490 18.45 -3.96 10.12
C SER A 490 17.37 -5.01 9.88
N THR A 491 17.22 -6.00 10.77
CA THR A 491 16.21 -7.07 10.66
C THR A 491 14.77 -6.58 10.79
N ASP A 492 14.56 -5.35 11.22
CA ASP A 492 13.23 -4.73 11.38
C ASP A 492 12.69 -4.19 10.03
N PHE A 493 13.43 -4.37 8.93
CA PHE A 493 13.09 -3.84 7.60
C PHE A 493 13.01 -4.90 6.50
N TRP A 494 12.06 -4.68 5.60
CA TRP A 494 11.86 -5.38 4.33
C TRP A 494 12.90 -5.05 3.27
N ASP A 495 13.18 -3.76 3.15
CA ASP A 495 14.07 -3.15 2.19
C ASP A 495 14.78 -1.96 2.88
N TYR A 496 14.97 -0.84 2.19
CA TYR A 496 15.59 0.32 2.80
C TYR A 496 14.71 1.06 3.83
N HIS A 497 13.38 0.97 3.75
CA HIS A 497 12.48 1.85 4.53
C HIS A 497 11.16 1.22 4.97
N HIS A 498 10.73 0.10 4.38
CA HIS A 498 9.50 -0.56 4.81
C HIS A 498 9.74 -1.44 6.04
N PHE A 499 8.97 -1.21 7.11
CA PHE A 499 9.06 -1.98 8.36
C PHE A 499 8.44 -3.37 8.22
N THR A 500 9.02 -4.37 8.89
CA THR A 500 8.31 -5.64 9.14
C THR A 500 7.10 -5.40 10.06
N TYR A 501 6.20 -6.40 10.18
CA TYR A 501 5.03 -6.27 11.04
C TYR A 501 5.45 -6.05 12.51
N GLN A 502 6.47 -6.79 12.95
CA GLN A 502 6.98 -6.71 14.32
C GLN A 502 7.63 -5.34 14.59
N ALA A 503 8.30 -4.77 13.59
CA ALA A 503 8.87 -3.43 13.68
C ALA A 503 7.80 -2.34 13.78
N MET A 504 6.72 -2.44 13.01
CA MET A 504 5.54 -1.58 13.13
C MET A 504 4.96 -1.65 14.55
N THR A 505 4.71 -2.87 15.07
CA THR A 505 4.19 -3.05 16.43
C THR A 505 5.12 -2.49 17.50
N LYS A 506 6.44 -2.71 17.39
CA LYS A 506 7.44 -2.12 18.29
C LYS A 506 7.37 -0.59 18.29
N MET A 507 7.20 0.03 17.11
CA MET A 507 7.20 1.48 16.97
C MET A 507 5.88 2.13 17.39
N ASN A 508 4.73 1.45 17.32
CA ASN A 508 3.44 2.02 17.71
C ASN A 508 3.44 2.57 19.15
N SER A 509 4.13 1.91 20.09
CA SER A 509 4.30 2.45 21.46
C SER A 509 5.08 3.75 21.50
N LYS A 510 6.13 3.90 20.66
CA LYS A 510 6.91 5.13 20.57
C LYS A 510 6.10 6.26 19.93
N TYR A 511 5.35 5.96 18.87
CA TYR A 511 4.40 6.88 18.25
C TYR A 511 3.35 7.36 19.25
N ALA A 512 2.74 6.44 20.01
CA ALA A 512 1.74 6.77 21.02
C ALA A 512 2.28 7.78 22.04
N GLN A 513 3.46 7.52 22.62
CA GLN A 513 4.11 8.44 23.56
C GLN A 513 4.35 9.83 22.96
N ALA A 514 4.79 9.89 21.70
CA ALA A 514 5.06 11.16 21.03
C ALA A 514 3.79 12.00 20.78
N VAL A 515 2.64 11.35 20.57
CA VAL A 515 1.37 12.04 20.33
C VAL A 515 0.62 12.42 21.60
N LEU A 516 0.95 11.83 22.76
CA LEU A 516 0.24 12.08 24.03
C LEU A 516 0.14 13.56 24.39
N LYS A 517 1.21 14.33 24.17
CA LYS A 517 1.25 15.78 24.45
C LYS A 517 0.22 16.62 23.66
N PHE A 518 -0.41 16.04 22.64
CA PHE A 518 -1.48 16.68 21.87
C PHE A 518 -2.87 16.20 22.30
N VAL A 519 -2.96 15.02 22.90
CA VAL A 519 -4.21 14.34 23.27
C VAL A 519 -4.60 14.68 24.72
N GLU A 520 -3.62 14.91 25.59
CA GLU A 520 -3.77 15.45 26.96
C GLU A 520 -4.48 16.80 26.98
#